data_AF-A0A7V8E0K8-F1
#
_entry.id   AF-A0A7V8E0K8-F1
#
_cell.length_a   1.000
_cell.length_b   1.000
_cell.length_c   1.000
_cell.angle_alpha   90.00
_cell.angle_beta   90.00
_cell.angle_gamma   90.00
#
_symmetry.space_group_name_H-M   'P 1'
#
loop_
_entity.id
_entity.type
_entity.pdbx_description
1 polymer ?
#
loop_
_entity_poly.entity_id
_entity_poly.type
_entity_poly.pdbx_seq_one_letter_code
_entity_poly.pdbx_strand_id
1 'polypeptide(L)'
;MPTSTPGSAPAPDPPASAAPEPHPLATLAVIVALGAAVRIGCALLKATVATDAYYYVKIAKLMLAGDWDRALTHGYHPLYPALTALFSFFFGDVAMAGHAVSILLGALSAIPAWFIGKRLGGPRTAIFAALLVAVHPDSVDVGSDILVEATFSFFFLYGIACTLRAVSLLDFRAAALAGLAGGLAYLTRPEGL
;
A
#
# COMPACT_ATOMS: atom_id res chain seq x y z
N MET A 1 70.37 7.43 39.48
CA MET A 1 68.93 7.68 39.25
C MET A 1 68.62 7.32 37.80
N PRO A 2 67.75 6.34 37.52
CA PRO A 2 67.45 5.92 36.16
C PRO A 2 66.38 6.83 35.53
N THR A 3 66.57 7.18 34.27
CA THR A 3 65.66 7.97 33.43
C THR A 3 64.54 7.09 32.90
N SER A 4 63.29 7.35 33.31
CA SER A 4 62.11 6.71 32.73
C SER A 4 61.72 7.39 31.42
N THR A 5 61.64 6.62 30.34
CA THR A 5 61.04 7.02 29.06
C THR A 5 59.51 7.09 29.20
N PRO A 6 58.82 8.07 28.59
CA PRO A 6 57.37 8.08 28.57
C PRO A 6 56.86 7.03 27.58
N GLY A 7 56.00 6.12 28.05
CA GLY A 7 55.32 5.14 27.21
C GLY A 7 54.43 5.83 26.17
N SER A 8 54.61 5.47 24.90
CA SER A 8 53.72 5.86 23.81
C SER A 8 52.33 5.27 24.05
N ALA A 9 51.31 6.12 24.15
CA ALA A 9 49.92 5.70 24.19
C ALA A 9 49.58 4.88 22.92
N PRO A 10 48.82 3.78 23.03
CA PRO A 10 48.37 3.03 21.87
C PRO A 10 47.46 3.91 21.01
N ALA A 11 47.66 3.86 19.69
CA ALA A 11 46.87 4.60 18.72
C ALA A 11 45.38 4.21 18.84
N PRO A 12 44.43 5.15 18.68
CA PRO A 12 43.01 4.84 18.71
C PRO A 12 42.66 3.86 17.58
N ASP A 13 41.86 2.85 17.90
CA ASP A 13 41.35 1.88 16.93
C ASP A 13 40.65 2.60 15.77
N PRO A 14 40.83 2.14 14.51
CA PRO A 14 40.10 2.70 13.39
C PRO A 14 38.59 2.51 13.62
N PRO A 15 37.77 3.52 13.28
CA PRO A 15 36.33 3.42 13.47
C PRO A 15 35.81 2.18 12.75
N ALA A 16 35.11 1.32 13.49
CA ALA A 16 34.45 0.15 12.93
C ALA A 16 33.64 0.58 11.70
N SER A 17 33.99 -0.01 10.54
CA SER A 17 33.33 0.22 9.26
C SER A 17 31.81 0.12 9.44
N ALA A 18 31.13 1.27 9.51
CA ALA A 18 29.69 1.32 9.56
C ALA A 18 29.16 0.59 8.32
N ALA A 19 28.47 -0.53 8.53
CA ALA A 19 27.77 -1.22 7.45
C ALA A 19 26.91 -0.18 6.71
N PRO A 20 26.87 -0.19 5.37
CA PRO A 20 26.13 0.80 4.61
C PRO A 20 24.68 0.82 5.10
N GLU A 21 24.24 1.95 5.67
CA GLU A 21 22.86 2.07 6.11
C GLU A 21 21.95 1.83 4.90
N PRO A 22 21.00 0.88 4.97
CA PRO A 22 20.18 0.55 3.83
C PRO A 22 19.44 1.80 3.36
N HIS A 23 19.53 2.09 2.07
CA HIS A 23 18.86 3.25 1.49
C HIS A 23 17.34 3.12 1.73
N PRO A 24 16.68 4.16 2.27
CA PRO A 24 15.28 4.06 2.70
C PRO A 24 14.33 3.69 1.56
N LEU A 25 14.66 4.05 0.33
CA LEU A 25 13.91 3.66 -0.86
C LEU A 25 14.05 2.18 -1.20
N ALA A 26 15.25 1.61 -1.03
CA ALA A 26 15.49 0.18 -1.26
C ALA A 26 14.72 -0.65 -0.21
N THR A 27 14.75 -0.23 1.06
CA THR A 27 13.97 -0.89 2.12
C THR A 27 12.47 -0.86 1.81
N LEU A 28 11.94 0.30 1.41
CA LEU A 28 10.53 0.42 1.05
C LEU A 28 10.17 -0.47 -0.15
N ALA A 29 11.00 -0.47 -1.20
CA ALA A 29 10.80 -1.31 -2.38
C ALA A 29 10.77 -2.80 -2.02
N VAL A 30 11.66 -3.24 -1.13
CA VAL A 30 11.67 -4.63 -0.62
C VAL A 30 10.39 -4.94 0.16
N ILE A 31 9.90 -4.03 1.01
CA ILE A 31 8.65 -4.24 1.76
C ILE A 31 7.44 -4.35 0.83
N VAL A 32 7.36 -3.47 -0.18
CA VAL A 32 6.28 -3.52 -1.18
C VAL A 32 6.35 -4.81 -2.00
N ALA A 33 7.55 -5.20 -2.45
CA ALA A 33 7.76 -6.45 -3.18
C ALA A 33 7.40 -7.68 -2.34
N LEU A 34 7.77 -7.69 -1.06
CA LEU A 34 7.39 -8.73 -0.11
C LEU A 34 5.87 -8.79 0.05
N GLY A 35 5.21 -7.64 0.27
CA GLY A 35 3.76 -7.56 0.39
C GLY A 35 3.02 -8.05 -0.86
N ALA A 36 3.55 -7.76 -2.05
CA ALA A 36 3.04 -8.27 -3.31
C ALA A 36 3.24 -9.79 -3.43
N ALA A 37 4.46 -10.29 -3.15
CA ALA A 37 4.79 -11.71 -3.25
C ALA A 37 3.93 -12.57 -2.32
N VAL A 38 3.72 -12.13 -1.07
CA VAL A 38 2.86 -12.84 -0.11
C VAL A 38 1.41 -12.88 -0.60
N ARG A 39 0.87 -11.75 -1.10
CA ARG A 39 -0.50 -11.70 -1.64
C ARG A 39 -0.67 -12.54 -2.90
N ILE A 40 0.30 -12.55 -3.81
CA ILE A 40 0.30 -13.43 -4.98
C ILE A 40 0.31 -14.89 -4.54
N GLY A 41 1.17 -15.27 -3.60
CA GLY A 41 1.21 -16.62 -3.05
C GLY A 41 -0.13 -17.04 -2.46
N CYS A 42 -0.75 -16.18 -1.63
CA CYS A 42 -2.09 -16.43 -1.07
C CYS A 42 -3.17 -16.54 -2.16
N ALA A 43 -3.17 -15.66 -3.16
CA ALA A 43 -4.13 -15.70 -4.26
C ALA A 43 -4.03 -17.00 -5.08
N LEU A 44 -2.81 -17.49 -5.33
CA LEU A 44 -2.58 -18.74 -6.06
C LEU A 44 -2.96 -19.99 -5.27
N LEU A 45 -2.86 -19.93 -3.93
CA LEU A 45 -3.20 -21.05 -3.04
C LEU A 45 -4.69 -21.06 -2.65
N LYS A 46 -5.39 -19.94 -2.77
CA LYS A 46 -6.84 -19.85 -2.52
C LYS A 46 -7.59 -20.61 -3.61
N ALA A 47 -8.27 -21.68 -3.22
CA ALA A 47 -9.14 -22.46 -4.12
C ALA A 47 -10.51 -21.81 -4.33
N THR A 48 -10.86 -20.81 -3.51
CA THR A 48 -12.17 -20.15 -3.52
C THR A 48 -11.99 -18.65 -3.63
N VAL A 49 -12.81 -18.03 -4.46
CA VAL A 49 -12.94 -16.57 -4.57
C VAL A 49 -14.01 -16.13 -3.59
N ALA A 50 -13.86 -14.94 -2.99
CA ALA A 50 -14.87 -14.35 -2.12
C ALA A 50 -16.26 -14.32 -2.78
N THR A 51 -17.32 -14.55 -2.00
CA THR A 51 -18.71 -14.56 -2.48
C THR A 51 -19.08 -13.25 -3.20
N ASP A 52 -18.58 -12.12 -2.70
CA ASP A 52 -18.89 -10.79 -3.23
C ASP A 52 -18.18 -10.49 -4.55
N ALA A 53 -17.12 -11.24 -4.88
CA ALA A 53 -16.38 -11.09 -6.14
C ALA A 53 -17.28 -11.22 -7.37
N TYR A 54 -18.32 -12.06 -7.28
CA TYR A 54 -19.31 -12.21 -8.34
C TYR A 54 -19.93 -10.86 -8.73
N TYR A 55 -20.31 -10.04 -7.74
CA TYR A 55 -20.93 -8.74 -8.00
C TYR A 55 -19.93 -7.76 -8.61
N TYR A 56 -18.70 -7.70 -8.10
CA TYR A 56 -17.68 -6.80 -8.63
C TYR A 56 -17.29 -7.14 -10.07
N VAL A 57 -17.10 -8.43 -10.38
CA VAL A 57 -16.83 -8.90 -11.74
C VAL A 57 -18.02 -8.62 -12.66
N LYS A 58 -19.25 -8.81 -12.18
CA LYS A 58 -20.46 -8.54 -12.97
C LYS A 58 -20.59 -7.06 -13.31
N ILE A 59 -20.38 -6.17 -12.33
CA ILE A 59 -20.44 -4.72 -12.56
C ILE A 59 -19.34 -4.28 -13.52
N ALA A 60 -18.12 -4.80 -13.37
CA ALA A 60 -17.02 -4.52 -14.30
C ALA A 60 -17.36 -4.94 -15.73
N LYS A 61 -17.99 -6.10 -15.92
CA LYS A 61 -18.48 -6.56 -17.24
C LYS A 61 -19.57 -5.66 -17.81
N LEU A 62 -20.50 -5.16 -16.99
CA LEU A 62 -21.53 -4.21 -17.42
C LEU A 62 -20.90 -2.89 -17.89
N MET A 63 -19.91 -2.37 -17.16
CA MET A 63 -19.17 -1.17 -17.54
C MET A 63 -18.44 -1.35 -18.88
N LEU A 64 -17.76 -2.49 -19.08
CA LEU A 64 -17.10 -2.82 -20.35
C LEU A 64 -18.08 -2.93 -21.52
N ALA A 65 -19.31 -3.40 -21.27
CA ALA A 65 -20.38 -3.47 -22.25
C ALA A 65 -21.04 -2.11 -22.54
N GLY A 66 -20.67 -1.04 -21.82
CA GLY A 66 -21.26 0.29 -21.95
C GLY A 66 -22.61 0.46 -21.25
N ASP A 67 -23.07 -0.54 -20.50
CA ASP A 67 -24.34 -0.53 -19.75
C ASP A 67 -24.14 0.14 -18.38
N TRP A 68 -23.80 1.44 -18.40
CA TRP A 68 -23.48 2.23 -17.22
C TRP A 68 -24.66 2.40 -16.27
N ASP A 69 -25.88 2.43 -16.79
CA ASP A 69 -27.10 2.56 -15.98
C ASP A 69 -27.25 1.37 -15.04
N ARG A 70 -27.14 0.14 -15.56
CA ARG A 70 -27.17 -1.07 -14.74
C ARG A 70 -25.94 -1.23 -13.85
N ALA A 71 -24.77 -0.78 -14.31
CA ALA A 71 -23.56 -0.83 -13.50
C ALA A 71 -23.66 0.05 -12.25
N LEU A 72 -24.21 1.26 -12.38
CA LEU A 72 -24.29 2.24 -11.29
C LEU A 72 -25.48 2.02 -10.35
N THR A 73 -26.53 1.33 -10.80
CA THR A 73 -27.73 1.03 -9.99
C THR A 73 -27.64 -0.27 -9.19
N HIS A 74 -26.56 -1.04 -9.34
CA HIS A 74 -26.44 -2.39 -8.75
C HIS A 74 -26.31 -2.42 -7.21
N GLY A 75 -26.11 -1.26 -6.56
CA GLY A 75 -26.05 -1.10 -5.10
C GLY A 75 -24.66 -1.33 -4.49
N TYR A 76 -23.69 -1.81 -5.28
CA TYR A 76 -22.29 -1.92 -4.88
C TYR A 76 -21.46 -0.75 -5.40
N HIS A 77 -20.35 -0.48 -4.72
CA HIS A 77 -19.49 0.67 -5.00
C HIS A 77 -18.78 0.56 -6.36
N PRO A 78 -18.85 1.60 -7.21
CA PRO A 78 -18.43 1.50 -8.60
C PRO A 78 -16.92 1.63 -8.79
N LEU A 79 -16.16 2.16 -7.83
CA LEU A 79 -14.74 2.45 -8.05
C LEU A 79 -13.91 1.19 -8.31
N TYR A 80 -14.11 0.16 -7.49
CA TYR A 80 -13.35 -1.09 -7.63
C TYR A 80 -13.71 -1.86 -8.93
N PRO A 81 -15.00 -2.03 -9.30
CA PRO A 81 -15.37 -2.53 -10.62
C PRO A 81 -14.83 -1.68 -11.79
N ALA A 82 -14.79 -0.36 -11.67
CA ALA A 82 -14.24 0.50 -12.71
C ALA A 82 -12.73 0.31 -12.89
N LEU A 83 -11.97 0.19 -11.80
CA LEU A 83 -10.55 -0.16 -11.83
C LEU A 83 -10.34 -1.55 -12.41
N THR A 84 -11.17 -2.52 -12.01
CA THR A 84 -11.14 -3.89 -12.55
C THR A 84 -11.42 -3.91 -14.06
N ALA A 85 -12.42 -3.17 -14.52
CA ALA A 85 -12.73 -3.01 -15.94
C ALA A 85 -11.54 -2.41 -16.71
N LEU A 86 -10.91 -1.37 -16.18
CA LEU A 86 -9.70 -0.78 -16.76
C LEU A 86 -8.53 -1.77 -16.81
N PHE A 87 -8.33 -2.55 -15.75
CA PHE A 87 -7.24 -3.52 -15.69
C PHE A 87 -7.49 -4.73 -16.59
N SER A 88 -8.74 -5.05 -16.90
CA SER A 88 -9.10 -6.16 -17.80
C SER A 88 -8.54 -5.99 -19.22
N PHE A 89 -8.27 -4.76 -19.66
CA PHE A 89 -7.61 -4.52 -20.96
C PHE A 89 -6.18 -5.07 -21.00
N PHE A 90 -5.50 -5.20 -19.86
CA PHE A 90 -4.13 -5.74 -19.79
C PHE A 90 -4.09 -7.25 -19.60
N PHE A 91 -5.07 -7.82 -18.88
CA PHE A 91 -5.08 -9.24 -18.54
C PHE A 91 -6.00 -10.09 -19.43
N GLY A 92 -6.93 -9.48 -20.16
CA GLY A 92 -7.92 -10.17 -20.99
C GLY A 92 -9.02 -10.90 -20.21
N ASP A 93 -8.89 -11.00 -18.89
CA ASP A 93 -9.89 -11.58 -17.99
C ASP A 93 -10.22 -10.64 -16.82
N VAL A 94 -11.50 -10.49 -16.54
CA VAL A 94 -12.02 -9.55 -15.54
C VAL A 94 -11.76 -10.05 -14.11
N ALA A 95 -11.79 -11.36 -13.88
CA ALA A 95 -11.52 -11.90 -12.55
C ALA A 95 -10.03 -11.77 -12.20
N MET A 96 -9.16 -12.10 -13.15
CA MET A 96 -7.71 -11.89 -13.04
C MET A 96 -7.39 -10.40 -12.80
N ALA A 97 -8.06 -9.50 -13.52
CA ALA A 97 -7.92 -8.07 -13.31
C ALA A 97 -8.34 -7.64 -11.90
N GLY A 98 -9.40 -8.22 -11.34
CA GLY A 98 -9.83 -7.97 -9.96
C GLY A 98 -8.76 -8.33 -8.94
N HIS A 99 -8.19 -9.53 -9.05
CA HIS A 99 -7.06 -9.94 -8.21
C HIS A 99 -5.86 -9.00 -8.39
N ALA A 100 -5.53 -8.64 -9.63
CA ALA A 100 -4.41 -7.75 -9.91
C ALA A 100 -4.59 -6.37 -9.24
N VAL A 101 -5.79 -5.79 -9.30
CA VAL A 101 -6.11 -4.51 -8.63
C VAL A 101 -5.94 -4.63 -7.12
N SER A 102 -6.50 -5.67 -6.50
CA SER A 102 -6.40 -5.89 -5.04
C SER A 102 -4.96 -6.09 -4.58
N ILE A 103 -4.20 -6.94 -5.29
CA ILE A 103 -2.80 -7.23 -4.97
C ILE A 103 -1.96 -5.97 -5.12
N LEU A 104 -2.15 -5.22 -6.21
CA LEU A 104 -1.40 -3.99 -6.49
C LEU A 104 -1.67 -2.93 -5.42
N LEU A 105 -2.93 -2.58 -5.19
CA LEU A 105 -3.28 -1.53 -4.22
C LEU A 105 -2.98 -1.98 -2.78
N GLY A 106 -3.20 -3.26 -2.48
CA GLY A 106 -2.82 -3.87 -1.21
C GLY A 106 -1.32 -3.77 -0.94
N ALA A 107 -0.47 -4.06 -1.92
CA ALA A 107 0.99 -3.91 -1.77
C ALA A 107 1.42 -2.44 -1.69
N LEU A 108 0.83 -1.57 -2.54
CA LEU A 108 1.13 -0.14 -2.55
C LEU A 108 0.69 0.58 -1.27
N SER A 109 -0.26 0.02 -0.49
CA SER A 109 -0.69 0.59 0.79
C SER A 109 0.42 0.63 1.85
N ALA A 110 1.50 -0.15 1.68
CA ALA A 110 2.70 -0.03 2.51
C ALA A 110 3.43 1.32 2.33
N ILE A 111 3.29 1.98 1.17
CA ILE A 111 3.91 3.27 0.89
C ILE A 111 3.33 4.40 1.76
N PRO A 112 2.01 4.67 1.76
CA PRO A 112 1.46 5.69 2.66
C PRO A 112 1.69 5.34 4.14
N ALA A 113 1.62 4.05 4.52
CA ALA A 113 1.95 3.60 5.87
C ALA A 113 3.39 3.95 6.28
N TRP A 114 4.37 3.77 5.39
CA TRP A 114 5.75 4.20 5.60
C TRP A 114 5.84 5.70 5.87
N PHE A 115 5.18 6.54 5.06
CA PHE A 115 5.22 7.99 5.23
C PHE A 115 4.58 8.45 6.55
N ILE A 116 3.45 7.84 6.93
CA ILE A 116 2.79 8.08 8.21
C ILE A 116 3.75 7.71 9.36
N GLY A 117 4.27 6.48 9.36
CA GLY A 117 5.20 6.02 10.40
C GLY A 117 6.47 6.86 10.49
N LYS A 118 7.03 7.26 9.33
CA LYS A 118 8.20 8.16 9.26
C LYS A 118 7.91 9.50 9.91
N ARG A 119 6.71 10.04 9.74
CA ARG A 119 6.32 11.33 10.30
C ARG A 119 6.06 11.26 11.81
N LEU A 120 5.44 10.18 12.29
CA LEU A 120 5.04 10.02 13.69
C LEU A 120 6.18 9.59 14.61
N GLY A 121 7.07 8.70 14.14
CA GLY A 121 8.12 8.10 14.98
C GLY A 121 9.46 7.90 14.30
N GLY A 122 9.66 8.46 13.10
CA GLY A 122 10.94 8.39 12.38
C GLY A 122 11.16 7.08 11.60
N PRO A 123 12.40 6.83 11.14
CA PRO A 123 12.69 5.75 10.19
C PRO A 123 12.34 4.34 10.67
N ARG A 124 12.57 4.04 11.95
CA ARG A 124 12.25 2.71 12.52
C ARG A 124 10.73 2.47 12.53
N THR A 125 9.95 3.45 12.98
CA THR A 125 8.48 3.36 12.98
C THR A 125 7.91 3.26 11.56
N ALA A 126 8.54 3.90 10.57
CA ALA A 126 8.17 3.75 9.16
C ALA A 126 8.29 2.30 8.67
N ILE A 127 9.40 1.64 9.01
CA ILE A 127 9.65 0.24 8.63
C ILE A 127 8.58 -0.67 9.27
N PHE A 128 8.33 -0.52 10.57
CA PHE A 128 7.32 -1.32 11.27
C PHE A 128 5.90 -1.08 10.74
N ALA A 129 5.51 0.17 10.48
CA ALA A 129 4.20 0.50 9.93
C ALA A 129 4.00 -0.10 8.53
N ALA A 130 5.00 0.01 7.66
CA ALA A 130 4.95 -0.54 6.31
C ALA A 130 4.95 -2.08 6.32
N LEU A 131 5.78 -2.71 7.16
CA LEU A 131 5.79 -4.16 7.33
C LEU A 131 4.46 -4.68 7.84
N LEU A 132 3.87 -4.02 8.85
CA LEU A 132 2.58 -4.42 9.39
C LEU A 132 1.53 -4.48 8.28
N VAL A 133 1.42 -3.44 7.47
CA VAL A 133 0.48 -3.42 6.34
C VAL A 133 0.82 -4.48 5.28
N ALA A 134 2.11 -4.71 5.01
CA ALA A 134 2.57 -5.63 4.00
C ALA A 134 2.32 -7.11 4.34
N VAL A 135 2.49 -7.52 5.61
CA VAL A 135 2.44 -8.94 6.00
C VAL A 135 1.33 -9.31 6.97
N HIS A 136 0.55 -8.36 7.49
CA HIS A 136 -0.54 -8.67 8.42
C HIS A 136 -1.55 -9.65 7.77
N PRO A 137 -1.90 -10.76 8.44
CA PRO A 137 -2.73 -11.82 7.86
C PRO A 137 -4.03 -11.30 7.26
N ASP A 138 -4.79 -10.48 8.00
CA ASP A 138 -6.07 -9.96 7.50
C ASP A 138 -5.88 -9.02 6.29
N SER A 139 -4.79 -8.25 6.27
CA SER A 139 -4.47 -7.32 5.16
C SER A 139 -4.07 -8.09 3.89
N VAL A 140 -3.38 -9.21 4.06
CA VAL A 140 -3.00 -10.11 2.98
C VAL A 140 -4.22 -10.87 2.48
N ASP A 141 -5.09 -11.35 3.38
CA ASP A 141 -6.27 -12.13 3.02
C ASP A 141 -7.24 -11.30 2.17
N VAL A 142 -7.60 -10.10 2.62
CA VAL A 142 -8.46 -9.19 1.85
C VAL A 142 -7.73 -8.59 0.63
N GLY A 143 -6.41 -8.46 0.70
CA GLY A 143 -5.57 -7.94 -0.39
C GLY A 143 -5.21 -8.94 -1.48
N SER A 144 -5.53 -10.22 -1.28
CA SER A 144 -5.29 -11.29 -2.27
C SER A 144 -6.55 -11.72 -3.02
N ASP A 145 -7.72 -11.26 -2.56
CA ASP A 145 -9.03 -11.62 -3.12
C ASP A 145 -9.64 -10.47 -3.95
N ILE A 146 -10.73 -10.76 -4.68
CA ILE A 146 -11.43 -9.76 -5.50
C ILE A 146 -12.37 -8.95 -4.60
N LEU A 147 -11.78 -8.01 -3.87
CA LEU A 147 -12.39 -7.33 -2.73
C LEU A 147 -12.04 -5.83 -2.73
N VAL A 148 -12.95 -5.00 -2.21
CA VAL A 148 -12.83 -3.54 -2.22
C VAL A 148 -11.89 -3.01 -1.13
N GLU A 149 -11.67 -3.81 -0.10
CA GLU A 149 -10.97 -3.51 1.14
C GLU A 149 -9.54 -3.04 0.89
N ALA A 150 -8.83 -3.68 -0.05
CA ALA A 150 -7.47 -3.29 -0.42
C ALA A 150 -7.43 -1.89 -1.06
N THR A 151 -8.41 -1.61 -1.91
CA THR A 151 -8.56 -0.33 -2.62
C THR A 151 -8.91 0.78 -1.62
N PHE A 152 -9.89 0.51 -0.75
CA PHE A 152 -10.27 1.42 0.33
C PHE A 152 -9.08 1.73 1.25
N SER A 153 -8.38 0.69 1.74
CA SER A 153 -7.25 0.84 2.66
C SER A 153 -6.13 1.68 2.07
N PHE A 154 -5.84 1.48 0.77
CA PHE A 154 -4.86 2.29 0.05
C PHE A 154 -5.26 3.78 0.02
N PHE A 155 -6.46 4.10 -0.46
CA PHE A 155 -6.90 5.49 -0.58
C PHE A 155 -7.06 6.17 0.77
N PHE A 156 -7.54 5.44 1.79
CA PHE A 156 -7.66 5.92 3.16
C PHE A 156 -6.30 6.28 3.75
N LEU A 157 -5.31 5.37 3.71
CA LEU A 157 -3.97 5.64 4.21
C LEU A 157 -3.28 6.75 3.41
N TYR A 158 -3.48 6.78 2.10
CA TYR A 158 -2.96 7.85 1.24
C TYR A 158 -3.55 9.21 1.62
N GLY A 159 -4.86 9.28 1.86
CA GLY A 159 -5.53 10.48 2.37
C GLY A 159 -4.93 10.97 3.68
N ILE A 160 -4.71 10.07 4.66
CA ILE A 160 -4.06 10.41 5.93
C ILE A 160 -2.64 10.95 5.69
N ALA A 161 -1.83 10.26 4.88
CA ALA A 161 -0.46 10.69 4.58
C ALA A 161 -0.43 12.09 3.94
N CYS A 162 -1.34 12.36 3.00
CA CYS A 162 -1.49 13.66 2.36
C CYS A 162 -1.97 14.74 3.34
N THR A 163 -2.93 14.44 4.22
CA THR A 163 -3.41 15.38 5.26
C THR A 163 -2.29 15.74 6.22
N LEU A 164 -1.52 14.75 6.71
CA LEU A 164 -0.36 15.00 7.57
C LEU A 164 0.68 15.89 6.90
N ARG A 165 0.90 15.68 5.59
CA ARG A 165 1.80 16.52 4.79
C ARG A 165 1.24 17.94 4.60
N ALA A 166 -0.04 18.08 4.28
CA ALA A 166 -0.71 19.36 4.07
C ALA A 166 -0.64 20.23 5.34
N VAL A 167 -0.96 19.65 6.51
CA VAL A 167 -0.90 20.36 7.79
C VAL A 167 0.54 20.70 8.19
N SER A 168 1.49 19.80 7.92
CA SER A 168 2.89 20.02 8.30
C SER A 168 3.63 21.04 7.43
N LEU A 169 3.29 21.12 6.14
CA LEU A 169 4.03 21.92 5.15
C LEU A 169 3.22 23.06 4.55
N LEU A 170 1.97 23.28 5.00
CA LEU A 170 1.01 24.22 4.41
C LEU A 170 0.87 24.05 2.89
N ASP A 171 0.95 22.80 2.43
CA ASP A 171 0.96 22.44 1.02
C ASP A 171 -0.47 22.23 0.50
N PHE A 172 -0.98 23.22 -0.22
CA PHE A 172 -2.32 23.18 -0.83
C PHE A 172 -2.49 22.02 -1.83
N ARG A 173 -1.42 21.59 -2.50
CA ARG A 173 -1.50 20.43 -3.42
C ARG A 173 -1.70 19.15 -2.64
N ALA A 174 -1.01 19.00 -1.51
CA ALA A 174 -1.23 17.88 -0.61
C ALA A 174 -2.65 17.90 -0.01
N ALA A 175 -3.21 19.07 0.28
CA ALA A 175 -4.60 19.20 0.74
C ALA A 175 -5.61 18.78 -0.35
N ALA A 176 -5.41 19.21 -1.60
CA ALA A 176 -6.26 18.80 -2.72
C ALA A 176 -6.19 17.28 -2.97
N LEU A 177 -4.98 16.69 -2.93
CA LEU A 177 -4.78 15.25 -3.05
C LEU A 177 -5.41 14.47 -1.88
N ALA A 178 -5.38 15.01 -0.66
CA ALA A 178 -6.05 14.42 0.48
C ALA A 178 -7.58 14.40 0.29
N GLY A 179 -8.16 15.50 -0.19
CA GLY A 179 -9.59 15.58 -0.51
C GLY A 179 -10.00 14.61 -1.63
N LEU A 180 -9.19 14.51 -2.69
CA LEU A 180 -9.43 13.56 -3.78
C LEU A 180 -9.35 12.11 -3.27
N ALA A 181 -8.34 11.79 -2.46
CA ALA A 181 -8.17 10.46 -1.89
C ALA A 181 -9.32 10.10 -0.94
N GLY A 182 -9.79 11.05 -0.13
CA GLY A 182 -10.98 10.88 0.71
C GLY A 182 -12.24 10.65 -0.12
N GLY A 183 -12.43 11.40 -1.20
CA GLY A 183 -13.54 11.19 -2.14
C GLY A 183 -13.48 9.81 -2.82
N LEU A 184 -12.29 9.35 -3.22
CA LEU A 184 -12.10 8.01 -3.78
C LEU A 184 -12.33 6.91 -2.73
N ALA A 185 -11.89 7.11 -1.48
CA ALA A 185 -12.19 6.21 -0.39
C ALA A 185 -13.71 6.11 -0.13
N TYR A 186 -14.42 7.23 -0.11
CA TYR A 186 -15.88 7.25 0.00
C TYR A 186 -16.57 6.49 -1.15
N LEU A 187 -16.05 6.63 -2.38
CA LEU A 187 -16.55 5.89 -3.54
C LEU A 187 -16.24 4.39 -3.51
N THR A 188 -15.35 3.93 -2.61
CA THR A 188 -15.14 2.49 -2.37
C THR A 188 -16.01 1.94 -1.26
N ARG A 189 -16.35 2.75 -0.26
CA ARG A 189 -17.11 2.39 0.95
C ARG A 189 -17.63 3.67 1.63
N PRO A 190 -18.90 3.74 2.09
CA PRO A 190 -19.46 4.95 2.70
C PRO A 190 -18.72 5.37 3.97
N GLU A 191 -17.97 4.47 4.60
CA GLU A 191 -17.14 4.75 5.78
C GLU A 191 -15.89 5.60 5.47
N GLY A 192 -15.67 6.01 4.22
CA GLY A 192 -14.54 6.85 3.81
C GLY A 192 -14.64 8.34 4.19
N LEU A 193 -15.74 8.78 4.81
CA LEU A 193 -15.95 10.14 5.31
C LEU A 193 -16.53 10.13 6.73
#